data_AF-A0A846Q113-F1
#
_entry.id   AF-A0A846Q113-F1
#
_cell.length_a   1.000
_cell.length_b   1.000
_cell.length_c   1.000
_cell.angle_alpha   90.00
_cell.angle_beta   90.00
_cell.angle_gamma   90.00
#
_symmetry.space_group_name_H-M   'P 1'
#
loop_
_entity.id
_entity.type
_entity.pdbx_description
1 polymer ?
#
loop_
_entity_poly.entity_id
_entity_poly.type
_entity_poly.pdbx_seq_one_letter_code
_entity_poly.pdbx_strand_id
1 'polypeptide(L)' 'MVYLDQGFAVSTMARLFFVPLFGDYTILGRILAFPFRLGRIVIGVLAIIIVEVMLLLLFGVWLILPFALVWWFHEVGIAI' A
#
# COMPACT_ATOMS: atom_id res chain seq x y z
N MET A 1 2.13 5.81 4.48
CA MET A 1 3.13 4.91 3.87
C MET A 1 4.13 4.35 4.88
N VAL A 2 4.88 5.18 5.61
CA VAL A 2 5.86 4.69 6.62
C VAL A 2 5.25 3.73 7.64
N TYR A 3 4.05 4.03 8.17
CA TYR A 3 3.36 3.16 9.12
C TYR A 3 2.92 1.80 8.53
N LEU A 4 2.52 1.76 7.26
CA LEU A 4 2.14 0.49 6.60
C LEU A 4 3.38 -0.38 6.35
N ASP A 5 4.49 0.23 5.92
CA ASP A 5 5.75 -0.48 5.78
C ASP A 5 6.27 -0.98 7.14
N GLN A 6 6.11 -0.23 8.23
CA GLN A 6 6.44 -0.69 9.58
C GLN A 6 5.58 -1.89 10.01
N GLY A 7 4.29 -1.89 9.69
CA GLY A 7 3.38 -2.98 10.04
C GLY A 7 3.63 -4.27 9.25
N PHE A 8 3.82 -4.17 7.93
CA PHE A 8 4.08 -5.32 7.06
C PHE A 8 5.55 -5.72 6.99
N ALA A 9 6.45 -4.83 7.44
CA ALA A 9 7.90 -4.96 7.40
C ALA A 9 8.43 -5.25 5.98
N VAL A 10 7.84 -4.67 4.95
CA VAL A 10 8.17 -4.98 3.55
C VAL A 10 9.63 -4.65 3.25
N SER A 11 10.05 -3.43 3.58
CA SER A 11 11.43 -2.97 3.38
C SER A 11 12.45 -3.84 4.13
N THR A 12 12.16 -4.20 5.38
CA THR A 12 12.99 -5.08 6.21
C THR A 12 13.08 -6.49 5.63
N MET A 13 11.94 -7.08 5.22
CA MET A 13 11.90 -8.43 4.64
C MET A 13 12.62 -8.49 3.29
N ALA A 14 12.55 -7.44 2.49
CA ALA A 14 13.27 -7.31 1.22
C ALA A 14 14.79 -7.16 1.44
N ARG A 15 15.23 -6.37 2.44
CA ARG A 15 16.66 -6.25 2.78
C ARG A 15 17.24 -7.55 3.31
N LEU A 16 16.46 -8.30 4.07
CA LEU A 16 16.87 -9.58 4.69
C LEU A 16 16.47 -10.79 3.84
N PHE A 17 16.20 -10.60 2.55
CA PHE A 17 15.56 -11.64 1.72
C PHE A 17 16.36 -12.95 1.65
N PHE A 18 17.69 -12.85 1.59
CA PHE A 18 18.61 -13.99 1.59
C PHE A 18 19.15 -14.38 2.97
N VAL A 19 18.70 -13.68 4.03
CA VAL A 19 19.11 -13.98 5.39
C VAL A 19 18.19 -15.08 5.95
N PRO A 20 18.73 -16.17 6.51
CA PRO A 20 17.92 -17.25 7.06
C PRO A 20 16.96 -16.76 8.15
N LEU A 21 15.82 -17.43 8.27
CA LEU A 21 14.85 -17.15 9.32
C LEU A 21 15.41 -17.64 10.66
N PHE A 22 15.25 -16.83 11.71
CA PHE A 22 15.63 -17.17 13.09
C PHE A 22 17.11 -17.57 13.29
N GLY A 23 18.00 -17.23 12.35
CA GLY A 23 19.41 -17.65 12.42
C GLY A 23 19.63 -19.14 12.18
N ASP A 24 18.64 -19.86 11.65
CA ASP A 24 18.81 -21.26 11.25
C ASP A 24 19.52 -21.33 9.89
N TYR A 25 20.82 -21.66 9.93
CA TYR A 25 21.67 -21.73 8.74
C TYR A 25 21.59 -23.07 8.00
N THR A 26 20.72 -23.99 8.42
CA THR A 26 20.50 -25.27 7.72
C THR A 26 19.90 -25.06 6.33
N ILE A 27 20.06 -26.06 5.45
CA ILE A 27 19.50 -26.05 4.09
C ILE A 27 17.97 -25.89 4.14
N LEU A 28 17.32 -26.61 5.06
CA LEU A 28 15.88 -26.51 5.30
C LEU A 28 15.47 -25.09 5.75
N GLY A 29 16.19 -24.50 6.71
CA GLY A 29 15.93 -23.14 7.18
C GLY A 29 16.02 -22.10 6.06
N ARG A 30 17.00 -22.24 5.14
CA ARG A 30 17.14 -21.35 3.98
C ARG A 30 16.01 -21.53 2.95
N ILE A 31 15.61 -22.77 2.67
CA ILE A 31 14.52 -23.07 1.74
C ILE A 31 13.19 -22.54 2.26
N LEU A 32 12.92 -22.70 3.56
CA LEU A 32 11.67 -22.25 4.19
C LEU A 32 11.63 -20.73 4.40
N ALA A 33 12.78 -20.08 4.60
CA ALA A 33 12.84 -18.61 4.75
C ALA A 33 12.32 -17.89 3.50
N PHE A 34 12.62 -18.40 2.31
CA PHE A 34 12.27 -17.77 1.05
C PHE A 34 10.75 -17.60 0.84
N PRO A 35 9.90 -18.66 0.84
CA PRO A 35 8.46 -18.51 0.63
C PRO A 35 7.78 -17.70 1.73
N PHE A 36 8.25 -17.78 2.97
CA PHE A 36 7.71 -16.98 4.08
C PHE A 36 7.96 -15.48 3.88
N ARG A 37 9.20 -15.10 3.54
CA ARG A 37 9.55 -13.70 3.26
C ARG A 37 8.84 -13.19 2.02
N LEU A 38 8.82 -13.99 0.96
CA LEU A 38 8.13 -13.65 -0.28
C LEU A 38 6.64 -13.41 -0.05
N GLY A 39 5.96 -14.29 0.68
CA GLY A 39 4.56 -14.13 1.04
C GLY A 39 4.30 -12.83 1.81
N ARG A 40 5.12 -12.52 2.82
CA ARG A 40 5.00 -11.25 3.55
C ARG A 40 5.22 -10.02 2.67
N ILE A 41 6.24 -10.04 1.81
CA ILE A 41 6.53 -8.93 0.90
C ILE A 41 5.35 -8.72 -0.05
N VAL A 42 4.85 -9.78 -0.68
CA VAL A 42 3.73 -9.69 -1.63
C VAL A 42 2.49 -9.12 -0.96
N ILE A 43 2.09 -9.66 0.20
CA ILE A 43 0.92 -9.18 0.93
C ILE A 43 1.09 -7.70 1.33
N GLY A 44 2.26 -7.33 1.86
CA GLY A 44 2.52 -5.97 2.28
C GLY A 44 2.57 -4.97 1.14
N VAL A 45 3.20 -5.32 0.01
CA VAL A 45 3.22 -4.48 -1.20
C VAL A 45 1.81 -4.27 -1.73
N LEU A 46 1.01 -5.34 -1.82
CA LEU A 46 -0.38 -5.24 -2.28
C LEU A 46 -1.21 -4.33 -1.35
N ALA A 47 -1.08 -4.47 -0.04
CA ALA A 47 -1.78 -3.62 0.92
C ALA A 47 -1.38 -2.14 0.77
N ILE A 48 -0.09 -1.85 0.58
CA ILE A 48 0.40 -0.48 0.36
C ILE A 48 -0.20 0.10 -0.93
N ILE A 49 -0.14 -0.63 -2.04
CA ILE A 49 -0.68 -0.19 -3.33
C ILE A 49 -2.18 0.09 -3.23
N ILE A 50 -2.96 -0.80 -2.59
CA ILE A 50 -4.40 -0.62 -2.43
C ILE A 50 -4.70 0.68 -1.68
N VAL A 51 -4.03 0.90 -0.54
CA VAL A 51 -4.24 2.13 0.25
C VAL A 51 -3.83 3.37 -0.53
N GLU A 52 -2.73 3.30 -1.29
CA GLU A 52 -2.25 4.40 -2.12
C GLU A 52 -3.27 4.78 -3.20
N VAL A 53 -3.78 3.78 -3.93
CA VAL A 53 -4.81 3.98 -4.95
C VAL A 53 -6.08 4.56 -4.34
N MET A 54 -6.53 4.06 -3.19
CA MET A 54 -7.71 4.60 -2.50
C MET A 54 -7.53 6.07 -2.11
N LEU A 55 -6.36 6.44 -1.59
CA LEU A 55 -6.06 7.83 -1.24
C LEU A 55 -6.01 8.74 -2.48
N LEU A 56 -5.43 8.28 -3.58
CA LEU A 56 -5.40 9.03 -4.84
C LEU A 56 -6.81 9.23 -5.42
N LEU A 57 -7.66 8.22 -5.35
CA LEU A 57 -9.06 8.34 -5.77
C LEU A 57 -9.82 9.33 -4.87
N LEU A 58 -9.66 9.24 -3.56
CA LEU A 58 -10.28 10.17 -2.62
C LEU A 58 -9.83 11.60 -2.88
N PHE A 59 -8.53 11.80 -3.12
CA PHE A 59 -7.98 13.10 -3.48
C PHE A 59 -8.55 13.60 -4.81
N GLY A 60 -8.67 12.73 -5.81
CA GLY A 60 -9.30 13.07 -7.10
C GLY A 60 -10.76 13.49 -6.95
N VAL A 61 -11.55 12.75 -6.15
CA VAL A 61 -12.93 13.12 -5.82
C VAL A 61 -12.97 14.48 -5.12
N TRP A 62 -12.14 14.67 -4.09
CA TRP A 62 -12.08 15.94 -3.35
C TRP A 62 -11.71 17.12 -4.25
N LEU A 63 -10.79 16.93 -5.21
CA LEU A 63 -10.36 17.96 -6.15
C LEU A 63 -11.45 18.32 -7.18
N ILE A 64 -12.21 17.32 -7.65
CA ILE A 64 -13.29 17.52 -8.64
C ILE A 64 -14.54 18.12 -7.99
N LEU A 65 -14.80 17.79 -6.72
CA LEU A 65 -15.99 18.19 -5.97
C LEU A 65 -16.32 19.70 -6.06
N PRO A 66 -15.41 20.66 -5.85
CA PRO A 66 -15.74 22.08 -5.97
C PRO A 66 -16.22 22.47 -7.37
N PHE A 67 -15.59 21.96 -8.42
CA PHE A 67 -15.98 22.26 -9.80
C PHE A 67 -17.32 21.62 -10.15
N ALA A 68 -17.54 20.38 -9.71
CA ALA A 68 -18.80 19.67 -9.88
C ALA A 68 -19.96 20.39 -9.16
N LEU A 69 -19.72 20.91 -7.96
CA LEU A 69 -20.69 21.70 -7.21
C LEU A 69 -21.03 23.01 -7.93
N VAL A 70 -20.02 23.79 -8.36
CA VAL A 70 -20.26 25.04 -9.10
C VAL A 70 -21.06 24.80 -10.38
N TRP A 71 -20.71 23.76 -11.15
CA TRP A 71 -21.48 23.37 -12.33
C TRP A 71 -22.93 23.03 -11.98
N TRP A 72 -23.13 22.23 -10.94
CA TRP A 72 -24.47 21.82 -10.51
C TRP A 72 -25.34 23.00 -10.05
N PHE A 73 -24.80 23.97 -9.30
CA PHE A 73 -25.57 25.14 -8.87
C PHE A 73 -25.97 26.05 -10.05
N HIS A 74 -25.11 26.20 -11.06
CA HIS A 74 -25.43 26.92 -12.28
C HIS A 74 -26.63 26.29 -13.01
N GLU A 75 -26.66 24.95 -13.16
CA GLU A 75 -27.76 24.23 -13.82
C GLU A 75 -29.10 24.33 -13.06
N VAL A 76 -29.05 24.42 -11.72
CA VAL A 76 -30.25 24.55 -10.87
C VAL A 76 -30.77 26.00 -10.83
N GLY A 77 -30.11 26.95 -11.52
CA GLY A 77 -30.53 28.35 -11.59
C GLY A 77 -30.32 29.13 -10.29
N ILE A 78 -29.51 28.59 -9.36
CA ILE A 78 -29.13 29.26 -8.12
C ILE A 78 -27.91 30.13 -8.45
N ALA A 79 -28.11 31.44 -8.55
CA ALA A 79 -27.00 32.38 -8.72
C ALA A 79 -26.16 32.39 -7.43
N ILE A 80 -24.90 31.94 -7.54
CA ILE A 80 -23.86 32.10 -6.51
C ILE A 80 -23.16 33.44 -6.72
#